data_AF-A0A0F9CTW1-F1
#
_entry.id   AF-A0A0F9CTW1-F1
#
_cell.length_a   1.000
_cell.length_b   1.000
_cell.length_c   1.000
_cell.angle_alpha   90.00
_cell.angle_beta   90.00
_cell.angle_gamma   90.00
#
_symmetry.space_group_name_H-M   'P 1'
#
loop_
_entity.id
_entity.type
_entity.pdbx_description
1 polymer ?
#
loop_
_entity_poly.entity_id
_entity_poly.type
_entity_poly.pdbx_seq_one_letter_code
_entity_poly.pdbx_strand_id
1 'polypeptide(L)' 'MANAIINVTNLRLRTFIGFNPDEREKKQDVVINLEIHYPAEQACETDQVEQALNYKV' A
#
# COMPACT_ATOMS: atom_id res chain seq x y z
N MET A 1 -8.10 -6.54 21.22
CA MET A 1 -7.72 -6.57 19.80
C MET A 1 -7.47 -5.15 19.32
N ALA A 2 -6.30 -4.60 19.66
CA ALA A 2 -5.80 -3.37 19.08
C ALA A 2 -5.29 -3.64 17.66
N ASN A 3 -6.05 -3.19 16.67
CA ASN A 3 -5.58 -3.16 15.28
C ASN A 3 -4.67 -1.95 15.09
N ALA A 4 -3.48 -2.16 14.52
CA ALA A 4 -2.69 -1.05 14.02
C ALA A 4 -3.08 -0.74 12.57
N ILE A 5 -2.89 0.52 12.21
CA ILE A 5 -3.24 1.04 10.88
C ILE A 5 -1.96 1.56 10.23
N ILE A 6 -1.58 0.98 9.10
CA ILE A 6 -0.53 1.50 8.22
C ILE A 6 -1.20 2.33 7.12
N ASN A 7 -0.76 3.58 6.97
CA ASN A 7 -1.22 4.47 5.93
C ASN A 7 -0.12 4.72 4.91
N VAL A 8 -0.37 4.38 3.64
CA VAL A 8 0.48 4.78 2.51
C VAL A 8 -0.19 5.96 1.82
N THR A 9 0.45 7.11 1.87
CA THR A 9 -0.10 8.36 1.33
C THR A 9 0.62 8.78 0.06
N ASN A 10 -0.17 9.18 -0.94
CA ASN A 10 0.30 9.73 -2.20
C ASN A 10 1.35 8.87 -2.93
N LEU A 11 1.14 7.55 -3.00
CA LEU A 11 1.99 6.65 -3.78
C LEU A 11 1.83 6.96 -5.28
N ARG A 12 2.85 7.56 -5.87
CA ARG A 12 2.86 7.97 -7.29
C ARG A 12 3.40 6.85 -8.16
N LEU A 13 2.63 6.43 -9.15
CA LEU A 13 2.98 5.36 -10.09
C LEU A 13 2.62 5.78 -11.52
N ARG A 14 3.19 5.06 -12.50
CA ARG A 14 2.81 5.20 -13.91
C ARG A 14 2.33 3.87 -14.47
N THR A 15 1.08 3.83 -14.95
CA THR A 15 0.48 2.61 -15.51
C THR A 15 -0.43 2.93 -16.70
N PHE A 16 -0.88 1.90 -17.42
CA PHE A 16 -1.88 2.01 -18.48
C PHE A 16 -3.27 1.85 -17.87
N ILE A 17 -4.17 2.81 -18.11
CA ILE A 17 -5.52 2.79 -17.54
C ILE A 17 -6.52 3.40 -18.52
N GLY A 18 -7.57 2.65 -18.84
CA GLY A 18 -8.63 3.08 -19.77
C GLY A 18 -8.83 2.12 -20.94
N PHE A 19 -9.83 2.41 -21.77
CA PHE A 19 -10.27 1.55 -22.88
C PHE A 19 -9.93 2.15 -24.25
N ASN A 20 -9.62 3.44 -24.33
CA ASN A 20 -9.25 4.09 -25.58
C ASN A 20 -7.87 3.57 -26.06
N PRO A 21 -7.63 3.48 -27.38
CA PRO A 21 -6.36 3.01 -27.92
C PRO A 21 -5.15 3.76 -27.35
N ASP A 22 -5.23 5.08 -27.25
CA ASP A 22 -4.17 5.94 -26.69
C ASP A 22 -3.85 5.61 -25.22
N GLU A 23 -4.86 5.25 -24.43
CA GLU A 23 -4.72 4.92 -23.00
C GLU A 23 -4.03 3.57 -22.79
N ARG A 24 -4.07 2.70 -23.80
CA ARG A 24 -3.40 1.39 -23.81
C ARG A 24 -1.94 1.48 -24.29
N GLU A 25 -1.58 2.55 -25.00
CA GLU A 25 -0.23 2.80 -25.51
C GLU A 25 0.59 3.76 -24.63
N LYS A 26 -0.06 4.68 -23.92
CA LYS A 26 0.61 5.71 -23.10
C LYS A 26 0.34 5.49 -21.62
N LYS A 27 1.42 5.42 -20.83
CA LYS A 27 1.32 5.38 -19.36
C LYS A 27 0.83 6.72 -18.84
N GLN A 28 -0.04 6.68 -17.84
CA GLN A 28 -0.59 7.83 -17.14
C GLN A 28 -0.08 7.84 -15.69
N ASP A 29 0.10 9.03 -15.14
CA ASP A 29 0.44 9.22 -13.73
C ASP A 29 -0.79 8.94 -12.85
N VAL A 30 -0.64 8.07 -11.86
CA VAL A 30 -1.67 7.74 -10.88
C VAL A 30 -1.15 8.00 -9.46
N VAL A 31 -2.05 8.39 -8.56
CA VAL A 31 -1.77 8.56 -7.14
C VAL A 31 -2.65 7.58 -6.37
N ILE A 32 -2.03 6.67 -5.64
CA ILE A 32 -2.70 5.65 -4.83
C ILE A 32 -2.55 6.00 -3.35
N ASN A 33 -3.64 5.90 -2.60
CA ASN A 33 -3.65 5.94 -1.14
C ASN A 33 -4.14 4.58 -0.64
N LEU A 34 -3.47 4.03 0.38
CA LEU A 34 -3.80 2.72 0.95
C LEU A 34 -3.88 2.83 2.47
N GLU A 35 -4.88 2.16 3.05
CA GLU A 35 -5.02 1.97 4.48
C GLU A 35 -5.02 0.47 4.76
N ILE A 36 -4.10 0.01 5.61
CA ILE A 36 -3.91 -1.41 5.91
C ILE A 36 -4.13 -1.62 7.40
N HIS A 37 -5.14 -2.43 7.72
CA HIS A 37 -5.48 -2.80 9.09
C HIS A 37 -4.88 -4.17 9.37
N TYR A 38 -4.06 -4.26 10.43
CA TYR A 38 -3.49 -5.54 10.84
C TYR A 38 -3.47 -5.68 12.37
N PRO A 39 -3.60 -6.91 12.88
CA PRO A 39 -3.52 -7.17 14.31
C PRO A 39 -2.07 -6.93 14.77
N ALA A 40 -1.87 -5.92 15.62
CA ALA A 40 -0.53 -5.52 16.06
C ALA A 40 -0.19 -5.94 17.49
N GLU A 41 -1.11 -6.60 18.19
CA GLU A 41 -0.89 -7.02 19.58
C GLU A 41 0.39 -7.83 19.74
N GLN A 42 0.66 -8.82 18.89
CA GLN A 42 1.90 -9.61 18.95
C GLN A 42 3.14 -8.81 18.56
N ALA A 43 3.06 -7.96 17.52
CA ALA A 43 4.20 -7.18 17.05
C ALA A 43 4.63 -6.08 18.03
N CYS A 44 3.67 -5.48 18.74
CA CYS A 44 3.95 -4.46 19.76
C CYS A 44 4.53 -5.04 21.05
N GLU A 45 4.20 -6.29 21.39
CA GLU A 45 4.70 -6.95 22.60
C GLU A 45 6.11 -7.52 22.43
N THR A 46 6.49 -7.94 21.22
CA THR A 46 7.75 -8.65 20.98
C THR A 46 8.88 -7.78 20.44
N ASP A 47 8.58 -6.55 19.95
CA ASP A 47 9.52 -5.65 19.25
C ASP A 47 10.30 -6.34 18.11
N GLN A 48 9.77 -7.47 17.60
CA GLN A 48 10.36 -8.24 16.52
C GLN A 48 9.82 -7.72 15.19
N VAL A 49 10.70 -7.13 14.38
CA VAL A 49 10.38 -6.63 13.04
C VAL A 49 9.84 -7.74 12.13
N GLU A 50 10.22 -9.01 12.35
CA GLU A 50 9.69 -10.16 11.59
C GLU A 50 8.19 -10.42 11.81
N GLN A 51 7.64 -9.96 12.95
CA GLN A 51 6.22 -10.10 13.27
C GLN A 51 5.39 -8.90 12.79
N ALA A 52 6.03 -7.85 12.28
CA ALA A 52 5.36 -6.70 11.70
C ALA A 52 5.02 -6.93 10.22
N LEU A 53 3.92 -6.32 9.76
CA LEU A 53 3.55 -6.36 8.35
C LEU A 53 4.54 -5.52 7.52
N ASN A 54 5.21 -6.16 6.57
CA ASN A 54 6.11 -5.48 5.66
C ASN A 54 5.34 -4.85 4.48
N TYR A 55 5.20 -3.53 4.49
CA TYR A 55 4.49 -2.74 3.48
C TYR A 55 5.38 -2.24 2.33
N LYS A 56 6.67 -2.61 2.31
CA LYS A 56 7.67 -2.07 1.38
C LYS A 56 8.01 -3.03 0.22
N VAL A 57 7.79 -4.33 0.39
CA VAL A 57 8.24 -5.38 -0.56
C VAL A 57 7.26 -5.55 -1.71
#